data_AF-A0A9D4KHR6-F1
#
_entry.id   AF-A0A9D4KHR6-F1
#
_cell.length_a   1.000
_cell.length_b   1.000
_cell.length_c   1.000
_cell.angle_alpha   90.00
_cell.angle_beta   90.00
_cell.angle_gamma   90.00
#
_symmetry.space_group_name_H-M   'P 1'
#
loop_
_entity.id
_entity.type
_entity.pdbx_description
1 polymer ?
#
loop_
_entity_poly.entity_id
_entity_poly.type
_entity_poly.pdbx_seq_one_letter_code
_entity_poly.pdbx_strand_id
1 'polypeptide(L)'
;MDADYATVRQFLEIGCGCKSKCTVNFEIGQVYHHILNMRELTKAEKDIIVMSNLKCGNDLTTKRGKPRKRSMVSYNAFQKPVCKKTFMLVNDIGRSALENLVDHYKQNGPLPRKHGNVGKKPSQAVIYDDVKRLVEFLQKYADTYGIPQPAAPRGSDNTPIYLDSVKQN
;
A
#
# COMPACT_ATOMS: atom_id res chain seq x y z
N MET A 1 -3.22 22.07 13.19
CA MET A 1 -3.43 20.65 13.50
C MET A 1 -3.41 19.88 12.19
N ASP A 2 -2.79 18.70 12.18
CA ASP A 2 -2.81 17.79 11.03
C ASP A 2 -4.27 17.45 10.65
N ALA A 3 -4.60 17.48 9.36
CA ALA A 3 -5.95 17.22 8.85
C ALA A 3 -6.42 15.79 9.20
N ASP A 4 -5.49 14.85 9.28
CA ASP A 4 -5.79 13.47 9.64
C ASP A 4 -6.13 13.33 11.13
N TYR A 5 -5.43 14.07 12.00
CA TYR A 5 -5.75 14.11 13.43
C TYR A 5 -7.17 14.65 13.66
N ALA A 6 -7.53 15.73 12.96
CA ALA A 6 -8.88 16.29 13.03
C ALA A 6 -9.94 15.28 12.56
N THR A 7 -9.66 14.51 11.51
CA THR A 7 -10.56 13.48 10.98
C THR A 7 -10.75 12.32 11.98
N VAL A 8 -9.66 11.86 12.60
CA VAL A 8 -9.73 10.81 13.64
C VAL A 8 -10.53 11.30 14.84
N ARG A 9 -10.24 12.52 15.31
CA ARG A 9 -10.97 13.16 16.41
C ARG A 9 -12.46 13.22 16.12
N GLN A 10 -12.83 13.77 14.96
CA GLN A 10 -14.23 13.89 14.54
C GLN A 10 -14.92 12.52 14.46
N PHE A 11 -14.24 11.50 13.93
CA PHE A 11 -14.80 10.16 13.88
C PHE A 11 -15.07 9.57 15.27
N LEU A 12 -14.16 9.78 16.22
CA LEU A 12 -14.30 9.26 17.58
C LEU A 12 -15.36 10.02 18.39
N GLU A 13 -15.47 11.34 18.20
CA GLU A 13 -16.50 12.18 18.84
C GLU A 13 -17.91 11.88 18.31
N ILE A 14 -18.08 11.72 16.99
CA ILE A 14 -19.36 11.30 16.37
C ILE A 14 -19.66 9.83 16.70
N GLY A 15 -18.63 9.00 16.74
CA GLY A 15 -18.69 7.57 16.96
C GLY A 15 -18.92 6.73 15.69
N CYS A 16 -18.74 5.42 15.84
CA CYS A 16 -18.83 4.45 14.74
C CYS A 16 -20.25 4.30 14.12
N GLY A 17 -21.31 4.77 14.77
CA GLY A 17 -22.72 4.51 14.42
C GLY A 17 -23.17 3.05 14.62
N CYS A 18 -22.33 2.22 15.25
CA CYS A 18 -22.58 0.82 15.48
C CYS A 18 -23.30 0.57 16.81
N LYS A 19 -24.13 -0.48 16.91
CA LYS A 19 -24.96 -0.78 18.11
C LYS A 19 -24.14 -0.89 19.40
N SER A 20 -22.93 -1.47 19.31
CA SER A 20 -22.03 -1.67 20.45
C SER A 20 -21.21 -0.44 20.82
N LYS A 21 -21.34 0.68 20.08
CA LYS A 21 -20.52 1.90 20.27
C LYS A 21 -19.05 1.58 20.49
N CYS A 22 -18.45 0.82 19.57
CA CYS A 22 -17.15 0.17 19.78
C CYS A 22 -15.94 1.12 19.90
N THR A 23 -16.14 2.44 19.81
CA THR A 23 -15.10 3.49 19.89
C THR A 23 -15.06 4.22 21.22
N VAL A 24 -15.97 3.93 22.17
CA VAL A 24 -16.16 4.73 23.41
C VAL A 24 -14.90 4.86 24.26
N ASN A 25 -14.01 3.86 24.24
CA ASN A 25 -12.79 3.83 25.05
C ASN A 25 -11.51 3.97 24.20
N PHE A 26 -11.62 4.56 23.01
CA PHE A 26 -10.44 4.80 22.18
C PHE A 26 -9.88 6.18 22.48
N GLU A 27 -8.61 6.23 22.83
CA GLU A 27 -7.90 7.49 22.96
C GLU A 27 -7.52 8.01 21.57
N ILE A 28 -7.83 9.28 21.29
CA ILE A 28 -7.56 9.91 19.98
C ILE A 28 -6.06 9.81 19.63
N GLY A 29 -5.18 10.11 20.60
CA GLY A 29 -3.73 10.05 20.42
C GLY A 29 -3.24 8.65 20.08
N GLN A 30 -3.74 7.63 20.78
CA GLN A 30 -3.41 6.22 20.53
C GLN A 30 -3.83 5.77 19.13
N VAL A 31 -5.07 6.08 18.72
CA VAL A 31 -5.58 5.72 17.39
C VAL A 31 -4.78 6.43 16.30
N TYR A 32 -4.51 7.72 16.48
CA TYR A 32 -3.75 8.51 15.53
C TYR A 32 -2.32 7.98 15.36
N HIS A 33 -1.61 7.73 16.47
CA HIS A 33 -0.26 7.16 16.41
C HIS A 33 -0.25 5.78 15.78
N HIS A 34 -1.26 4.94 16.05
CA HIS A 34 -1.37 3.65 15.39
C HIS A 34 -1.55 3.79 13.87
N ILE A 35 -2.37 4.74 13.41
CA ILE A 35 -2.54 5.03 11.97
C ILE A 35 -1.21 5.46 11.34
N LEU A 36 -0.44 6.33 12.01
CA LEU A 36 0.88 6.72 11.53
C LEU A 36 1.82 5.50 11.39
N ASN A 37 1.89 4.65 12.41
CA ASN A 37 2.67 3.41 12.33
C ASN A 37 2.20 2.52 11.15
N MET A 38 0.90 2.39 10.95
CA MET A 38 0.34 1.60 9.85
C MET A 38 0.64 2.15 8.46
N ARG A 39 1.02 3.43 8.34
CA ARG A 39 1.45 4.07 7.09
C ARG A 39 2.94 3.91 6.81
N GLU A 40 3.75 3.72 7.85
CA GLU A 40 5.18 3.44 7.73
C GLU A 40 5.46 2.01 7.25
N LEU A 41 4.51 1.09 7.48
CA LEU A 41 4.64 -0.31 7.08
C LEU A 41 4.63 -0.48 5.56
N THR A 42 5.40 -1.45 5.09
CA THR A 42 5.25 -1.95 3.74
C THR A 42 3.86 -2.59 3.56
N LYS A 43 3.40 -2.67 2.31
CA LYS A 43 2.12 -3.30 1.97
C LYS A 43 2.01 -4.74 2.51
N ALA A 44 3.10 -5.50 2.45
CA ALA A 44 3.13 -6.89 2.91
C ALA A 44 2.98 -6.98 4.44
N GLU A 45 3.68 -6.13 5.19
CA GLU A 45 3.56 -6.07 6.66
C GLU A 45 2.17 -5.62 7.09
N LYS A 46 1.66 -4.56 6.45
CA LYS A 46 0.31 -4.05 6.70
C LYS A 46 -0.76 -5.12 6.45
N ASP A 47 -0.65 -5.85 5.33
CA ASP A 47 -1.55 -6.96 5.01
C ASP A 47 -1.54 -8.03 6.11
N ILE A 48 -0.37 -8.41 6.63
CA ILE A 48 -0.23 -9.42 7.70
C ILE A 48 -0.87 -8.92 9.00
N ILE A 49 -0.63 -7.67 9.40
CA ILE A 49 -1.23 -7.09 10.61
C ILE A 49 -2.75 -6.98 10.49
N VAL A 50 -3.26 -6.57 9.32
CA VAL A 50 -4.70 -6.52 9.08
C VAL A 50 -5.28 -7.93 9.19
N MET A 51 -4.68 -8.92 8.52
CA MET A 51 -5.14 -10.30 8.55
C MET A 51 -5.08 -10.94 9.94
N SER A 52 -4.06 -10.65 10.74
CA SER A 52 -3.93 -11.20 12.10
C SER A 52 -5.04 -10.73 13.05
N ASN A 53 -5.63 -9.57 12.77
CA ASN A 53 -6.74 -9.01 13.52
C ASN A 53 -8.13 -9.39 12.97
N LEU A 54 -8.18 -10.12 11.85
CA LEU A 54 -9.41 -10.74 11.34
C LEU A 54 -9.66 -12.09 12.03
N LYS A 55 -10.93 -12.42 12.24
CA LYS A 55 -11.33 -13.82 12.43
C LYS A 55 -12.32 -14.18 11.32
N CYS A 56 -11.89 -15.03 10.41
CA CYS A 56 -12.74 -15.58 9.37
C CYS A 56 -13.26 -16.95 9.82
N GLY A 57 -14.58 -17.12 9.86
CA GLY A 57 -15.18 -18.44 10.09
C GLY A 57 -15.03 -19.31 8.85
N ASN A 58 -14.59 -20.56 9.04
CA ASN A 58 -14.39 -21.54 7.97
C ASN A 58 -15.56 -22.53 7.83
N ASP A 59 -16.62 -22.37 8.62
CA ASP A 59 -17.76 -23.28 8.60
C ASP A 59 -18.47 -23.25 7.24
N LEU A 60 -18.38 -24.35 6.50
CA LEU A 60 -19.08 -24.54 5.21
C LEU A 60 -20.59 -24.69 5.39
N THR A 61 -21.03 -25.04 6.60
CA THR A 61 -22.43 -25.26 6.94
C THR A 61 -22.88 -24.33 8.08
N THR A 62 -24.16 -24.00 8.07
CA THR A 62 -24.80 -23.33 9.21
C THR A 62 -25.02 -24.34 10.35
N LYS A 63 -25.32 -23.86 11.57
CA LYS A 63 -25.73 -24.72 12.69
C LYS A 63 -26.94 -25.64 12.37
N ARG A 64 -27.66 -25.35 11.28
CA ARG A 64 -28.81 -26.13 10.77
C ARG A 64 -28.45 -27.01 9.56
N GLY A 65 -27.17 -27.27 9.29
CA GLY A 65 -26.69 -28.13 8.21
C GLY A 65 -26.77 -27.53 6.79
N LYS A 66 -27.41 -26.38 6.60
CA LYS A 66 -27.51 -25.74 5.27
C LYS A 66 -26.16 -25.15 4.82
N PRO A 67 -25.85 -25.16 3.50
CA PRO A 67 -24.63 -24.54 2.98
C PRO A 67 -24.60 -23.06 3.34
N ARG A 68 -23.46 -22.62 3.88
CA ARG A 68 -23.30 -21.29 4.44
C ARG A 68 -23.07 -20.28 3.31
N LYS A 69 -24.06 -19.43 3.05
CA LYS A 69 -23.97 -18.38 2.01
C LYS A 69 -23.05 -17.20 2.35
N ARG A 70 -22.79 -16.94 3.63
CA ARG A 70 -21.87 -15.88 4.09
C ARG A 70 -21.08 -16.34 5.31
N SER A 71 -19.76 -16.44 5.17
CA SER A 71 -18.83 -16.60 6.30
C SER A 71 -18.87 -15.32 7.16
N MET A 72 -18.97 -15.49 8.48
CA MET A 72 -18.91 -14.36 9.40
C MET A 72 -17.44 -13.97 9.55
N VAL A 73 -17.14 -12.72 9.21
CA VAL A 73 -15.84 -12.10 9.49
C VAL A 73 -16.02 -11.19 10.69
N SER A 74 -15.20 -11.39 11.71
CA SER A 74 -15.11 -10.45 12.83
C SER A 74 -13.81 -9.66 12.75
N TYR A 75 -13.90 -8.42 13.20
CA TYR A 75 -12.84 -7.43 13.15
C TYR A 75 -12.43 -7.09 14.58
N ASN A 76 -11.13 -7.11 14.86
CA ASN A 76 -10.61 -6.69 16.16
C ASN A 76 -9.66 -5.51 15.97
N ALA A 77 -9.69 -4.57 16.89
CA ALA A 77 -8.71 -3.48 16.98
C ALA A 77 -8.44 -3.23 18.46
N PHE A 78 -7.17 -3.04 18.82
CA PHE A 78 -6.76 -2.89 20.22
C PHE A 78 -7.36 -3.99 21.12
N GLN A 79 -7.30 -5.24 20.64
CA GLN A 79 -7.75 -6.45 21.34
C GLN A 79 -9.25 -6.48 21.67
N LYS A 80 -10.04 -5.61 21.03
CA LYS A 80 -11.49 -5.51 21.21
C LYS A 80 -12.22 -5.72 19.88
N PRO A 81 -13.41 -6.35 19.89
CA PRO A 81 -14.23 -6.48 18.69
C PRO A 81 -14.75 -5.09 18.27
N VAL A 82 -14.57 -4.78 16.98
CA VAL A 82 -14.99 -3.51 16.39
C VAL A 82 -15.85 -3.73 15.16
N CYS A 83 -16.58 -2.70 14.72
CA CYS A 83 -17.29 -2.76 13.45
C CYS A 83 -16.32 -2.60 12.26
N LYS A 84 -16.76 -3.00 11.06
CA LYS A 84 -15.96 -2.87 9.82
C LYS A 84 -15.47 -1.43 9.59
N LYS A 85 -16.30 -0.42 9.87
CA LYS A 85 -15.97 1.00 9.68
C LYS A 85 -14.80 1.43 10.58
N THR A 86 -14.86 1.11 11.86
CA THR A 86 -13.79 1.41 12.82
C THR A 86 -12.52 0.63 12.48
N PHE A 87 -12.65 -0.64 12.10
CA PHE A 87 -11.50 -1.45 11.68
C PHE A 87 -10.77 -0.85 10.48
N MET A 88 -11.51 -0.38 9.47
CA MET A 88 -10.95 0.28 8.30
C MET A 88 -10.21 1.57 8.65
N LEU A 89 -10.76 2.38 9.56
CA LEU A 89 -10.12 3.61 10.02
C LEU A 89 -8.80 3.30 10.74
N VAL A 90 -8.84 2.42 11.75
CA VAL A 90 -7.67 2.11 12.59
C VAL A 90 -6.53 1.54 11.76
N ASN A 91 -6.82 0.67 10.80
CA ASN A 91 -5.80 0.08 9.94
C ASN A 91 -5.47 0.93 8.70
N ASP A 92 -6.05 2.12 8.56
CA ASP A 92 -5.90 3.02 7.41
C ASP A 92 -6.02 2.29 6.07
N ILE A 93 -7.14 1.57 5.88
CA ILE A 93 -7.36 0.69 4.73
C ILE A 93 -8.72 0.93 4.07
N GLY A 94 -8.71 0.98 2.74
CA GLY A 94 -9.91 1.11 1.92
C GLY A 94 -10.78 -0.15 1.86
N ARG A 95 -12.03 0.01 1.43
CA ARG A 95 -13.03 -1.08 1.38
C ARG A 95 -12.58 -2.25 0.51
N SER A 96 -12.17 -1.96 -0.73
CA SER A 96 -11.77 -3.00 -1.70
C SER A 96 -10.51 -3.74 -1.25
N ALA A 97 -9.55 -3.03 -0.65
CA ALA A 97 -8.34 -3.64 -0.11
C ALA A 97 -8.67 -4.62 1.03
N LEU A 98 -9.58 -4.24 1.94
CA LEU A 98 -10.06 -5.11 3.01
C LEU A 98 -10.82 -6.33 2.47
N GLU A 99 -11.69 -6.15 1.47
CA GLU A 99 -12.43 -7.26 0.84
C GLU A 99 -11.48 -8.28 0.19
N ASN A 100 -10.50 -7.79 -0.57
CA ASN A 100 -9.46 -8.65 -1.15
C ASN A 100 -8.63 -9.40 -0.09
N LEU A 101 -8.36 -8.78 1.06
CA LEU A 101 -7.65 -9.43 2.16
C LEU A 101 -8.49 -10.50 2.85
N VAL A 102 -9.79 -10.24 3.04
CA VAL A 102 -10.73 -11.22 3.59
C VAL A 102 -10.85 -12.43 2.67
N ASP A 103 -10.94 -12.21 1.36
CA ASP A 103 -11.06 -13.30 0.39
C ASP A 103 -9.78 -14.11 0.30
N HIS A 104 -8.62 -13.44 0.27
CA HIS A 104 -7.32 -14.10 0.36
C HIS A 104 -7.20 -14.93 1.65
N TYR A 105 -7.56 -14.37 2.81
CA TYR A 105 -7.49 -15.06 4.09
C TYR A 105 -8.35 -16.33 4.09
N LYS A 106 -9.55 -16.28 3.51
CA LYS A 106 -10.44 -17.46 3.43
C LYS A 106 -9.89 -18.55 2.53
N GLN A 107 -9.17 -18.20 1.48
CA GLN A 107 -8.61 -19.15 0.51
C GLN A 107 -7.27 -19.72 0.96
N ASN A 108 -6.41 -18.87 1.51
CA ASN A 108 -4.98 -19.15 1.72
C ASN A 108 -4.56 -19.02 3.20
N GLY A 109 -5.45 -18.61 4.10
CA GLY A 109 -5.10 -18.27 5.47
C GLY A 109 -4.30 -16.97 5.59
N PRO A 110 -3.60 -16.73 6.71
CA PRO A 110 -2.84 -15.50 6.97
C PRO A 110 -1.50 -15.43 6.20
N LEU A 111 -1.36 -16.14 5.08
CA LEU A 111 -0.14 -16.14 4.28
C LEU A 111 0.08 -14.78 3.60
N PRO A 112 1.33 -14.32 3.45
CA PRO A 112 1.63 -13.09 2.71
C PRO A 112 1.08 -13.13 1.29
N ARG A 113 0.42 -12.05 0.84
CA ARG A 113 -0.03 -11.94 -0.55
C ARG A 113 1.17 -11.76 -1.48
N LYS A 114 1.31 -12.66 -2.45
CA LYS A 114 2.26 -12.47 -3.55
C LYS A 114 1.57 -11.68 -4.65
N HIS A 115 2.22 -10.63 -5.15
CA HIS A 115 1.70 -9.90 -6.30
C HIS A 115 1.74 -10.81 -7.54
N GLY A 116 0.68 -10.81 -8.35
CA GLY A 116 0.55 -11.72 -9.49
C GLY A 116 1.64 -11.56 -10.56
N ASN A 117 2.28 -10.39 -10.60
CA ASN A 117 3.40 -10.07 -11.50
C ASN A 117 4.78 -10.29 -10.86
N VAL A 118 4.89 -10.77 -9.61
CA VAL A 118 6.22 -11.12 -9.07
C VAL A 118 6.83 -12.20 -9.96
N GLY A 119 8.01 -11.93 -10.51
CA GLY A 119 8.71 -12.83 -11.41
C GLY A 119 8.14 -12.93 -12.83
N LYS A 120 7.13 -12.11 -13.19
CA LYS A 120 6.59 -12.05 -14.56
C LYS A 120 6.95 -10.74 -15.22
N LYS A 121 7.42 -10.81 -16.48
CA LYS A 121 7.61 -9.63 -17.32
C LYS A 121 6.23 -8.99 -17.61
N PRO A 122 6.03 -7.69 -17.34
CA PRO A 122 4.80 -7.00 -17.73
C PRO A 122 4.57 -7.13 -19.25
N SER A 123 3.31 -7.26 -19.69
CA SER A 123 2.99 -7.36 -21.13
C SER A 123 3.44 -6.14 -21.92
N GLN A 124 3.46 -4.97 -21.27
CA GLN A 124 3.89 -3.69 -21.83
C GLN A 124 5.35 -3.34 -21.47
N ALA A 125 6.14 -4.31 -21.00
CA ALA A 125 7.53 -4.03 -20.70
C ALA A 125 8.33 -3.83 -21.99
N VAL A 126 9.02 -2.69 -22.09
CA VAL A 126 9.92 -2.34 -23.19
C VAL A 126 10.89 -3.49 -23.46
N ILE A 127 11.13 -3.78 -24.74
CA ILE A 127 12.02 -4.85 -25.15
C ILE A 127 13.44 -4.47 -24.72
N TYR A 128 14.18 -5.43 -24.16
CA TYR A 128 15.54 -5.17 -23.68
C TYR A 128 16.44 -4.59 -24.79
N ASP A 129 16.29 -5.09 -26.01
CA ASP A 129 17.02 -4.59 -27.18
C ASP A 129 16.72 -3.13 -27.49
N ASP A 130 15.48 -2.67 -27.29
CA ASP A 130 15.11 -1.27 -27.50
C ASP A 130 15.74 -0.38 -26.42
N VAL A 131 15.75 -0.84 -25.16
CA VAL A 131 16.46 -0.14 -24.07
C VAL A 131 17.96 -0.07 -24.38
N LYS A 132 18.54 -1.18 -24.84
CA LYS A 132 19.96 -1.24 -25.22
C LYS A 132 20.27 -0.28 -26.37
N ARG A 133 19.46 -0.28 -27.43
CA ARG A 133 19.60 0.64 -28.57
C ARG A 133 19.46 2.10 -28.14
N LEU A 134 18.53 2.40 -27.24
CA LEU A 134 18.33 3.74 -26.71
C LEU A 134 19.56 4.20 -25.91
N VAL A 135 20.11 3.34 -25.04
CA VAL A 135 21.33 3.64 -24.27
C VAL A 135 22.52 3.86 -25.22
N GLU A 136 22.72 2.99 -26.20
CA GLU A 136 23.78 3.13 -27.21
C GLU A 136 23.62 4.42 -28.02
N PHE A 137 22.38 4.78 -28.40
CA PHE A 137 22.10 6.03 -29.09
C PHE A 137 22.43 7.23 -28.21
N LEU A 138 21.97 7.26 -26.95
CA LEU A 138 22.25 8.35 -26.02
C LEU A 138 23.74 8.51 -25.77
N GLN A 139 24.49 7.40 -25.66
CA GLN A 139 25.94 7.41 -25.52
C GLN A 139 26.60 8.04 -26.75
N LYS A 140 26.28 7.55 -27.96
CA LYS A 140 26.84 8.09 -29.21
C LYS A 140 26.47 9.56 -29.44
N TYR A 141 25.24 9.94 -29.08
CA TYR A 141 24.75 11.31 -29.19
C TYR A 141 25.51 12.23 -28.23
N ALA A 142 25.71 11.81 -26.98
CA ALA A 142 26.53 12.52 -26.01
C ALA A 142 28.01 12.59 -26.44
N ASP A 143 28.58 11.55 -27.05
CA ASP A 143 29.96 11.58 -27.55
C ASP A 143 30.12 12.57 -28.73
N THR A 144 29.08 12.72 -29.56
CA THR A 144 29.13 13.56 -30.77
C THR A 144 28.77 15.02 -30.51
N TYR A 145 27.76 15.26 -29.66
CA TYR A 145 27.16 16.57 -29.41
C TYR A 145 27.27 17.04 -27.96
N GLY A 146 27.83 16.21 -27.09
CA GLY A 146 28.07 16.58 -25.71
C GLY A 146 29.14 17.63 -25.62
N ILE A 147 28.80 18.78 -25.06
CA ILE A 147 29.79 19.81 -24.77
C ILE A 147 30.34 19.54 -23.37
N PRO A 148 31.66 19.37 -23.20
CA PRO A 148 32.26 19.29 -21.89
C PRO A 148 32.01 20.61 -21.17
N GLN A 149 31.59 20.54 -19.91
CA GLN A 149 31.30 21.72 -19.10
C GLN A 149 32.45 22.74 -19.23
N PRO A 150 32.18 24.00 -19.62
CA PRO A 150 33.21 25.02 -19.78
C PRO A 150 33.75 25.44 -18.41
N ALA A 151 34.75 24.69 -17.92
CA ALA A 151 35.57 24.83 -16.69
C ALA A 151 34.87 24.55 -15.33
N ALA A 152 35.43 23.78 -14.38
CA ALA A 152 36.69 23.04 -14.29
C ALA A 152 36.52 21.81 -13.34
N PRO A 153 37.24 20.69 -13.55
CA PRO A 153 37.15 19.54 -12.67
C PRO A 153 37.81 19.84 -11.31
N ARG A 154 37.03 19.81 -10.23
CA ARG A 154 37.57 19.50 -8.90
C ARG A 154 37.64 17.99 -8.79
N GLY A 155 38.72 17.49 -8.20
CA GLY A 155 39.17 16.11 -8.32
C GLY A 155 38.10 15.03 -8.09
N SER A 156 38.32 13.92 -8.79
CA SER A 156 37.63 12.62 -8.76
C SER A 156 36.22 12.48 -9.34
N ASP A 157 35.57 13.52 -9.84
CA ASP A 157 34.18 13.41 -10.30
C ASP A 157 34.06 13.19 -11.82
N ASN A 158 33.35 12.12 -12.21
CA ASN A 158 32.92 11.87 -13.59
C ASN A 158 32.23 13.13 -14.14
N THR A 159 32.83 13.78 -15.15
CA THR A 159 32.38 15.08 -15.66
C THR A 159 30.99 14.95 -16.33
N PRO A 160 29.96 15.72 -15.89
CA PRO A 160 28.65 15.69 -16.52
C PRO A 160 28.69 16.20 -17.97
N ILE A 161 28.04 15.49 -18.89
CA ILE A 161 27.89 15.89 -20.30
C ILE A 161 26.56 16.63 -20.46
N TYR A 162 26.58 17.85 -21.01
CA TYR A 162 25.38 18.60 -21.37
C TYR A 162 25.06 18.41 -22.85
N LEU A 163 23.80 18.16 -23.17
CA LEU A 163 23.30 18.11 -24.54
C LEU A 163 22.94 19.54 -24.96
N ASP A 164 23.53 20.01 -26.05
CA ASP A 164 23.19 21.31 -26.61
C ASP A 164 21.73 21.31 -27.09
N SER A 165 20.92 22.22 -26.53
CA SER A 165 19.57 22.44 -26.99
C SER A 165 19.61 23.04 -28.40
N VAL A 166 19.42 22.18 -29.41
CA VAL A 166 19.29 22.59 -30.81
C VAL A 166 18.17 23.62 -30.92
N LYS A 167 18.52 24.88 -31.21
CA LYS A 167 17.55 25.88 -31.63
C LYS A 167 17.00 25.44 -32.98
N GLN A 168 15.73 25.04 -33.02
CA GLN A 168 15.01 24.78 -34.26
C GLN A 168 14.83 26.12 -34.98
N ASN A 169 15.48 26.25 -36.14
CA ASN A 169 15.22 27.30 -37.12
C ASN A 169 14.06 26.88 -38.03
#